data_AF-A0A952NTE8-F1
#
_entry.id   AF-A0A952NTE8-F1
#
_cell.length_a   1.000
_cell.length_b   1.000
_cell.length_c   1.000
_cell.angle_alpha   90.00
_cell.angle_beta   90.00
_cell.angle_gamma   90.00
#
_symmetry.space_group_name_H-M   'P 1'
#
loop_
_entity.id
_entity.type
_entity.pdbx_description
1 polymer ?
#
loop_
_entity_poly.entity_id
_entity_poly.type
_entity_poly.pdbx_seq_one_letter_code
_entity_poly.pdbx_strand_id
1 'polypeptide(L)'
;MSVFKSALVAGMLLAFSVVAQAQQNKFLDMLPIFKNGKIVDRGVFRDKVPTFEELRANAARIPSYETFIDELLRQAPALRENHILIHHSESQQLSSLTHPRVILFGGGMAFGLADDPRQEERRVEIMQVDPKTYTISMHEIVFHESGPEFVEKPTSCAACHGQNPKPLWNPYDFWPNTFGSAIGFVGTSEETRAYQEIYARRAELPSLRGLKLGAKISQDTENVTAFTQYAHQINLGRFSAQNLGPASGIDDFADPLIAVFSYCAADRYQKANHEKLREFFHPDDAKLLPDLRPIETDMIASRGHFKNFLDRMQERIFPSGEVKFKVDHSRLADETGTLAQIRYVFELAGVDATNLTTSLIANDTLISAPSNTPIDFLGSFYEARPDLFKNVKLVPVDLNDGRKSWMRADCESLKAKSRKIRRRFASTRAWTEFKTDAPMRPVISRCAKCHVEGLGDAFNPAPTIPFDQPAKLATLLQAPQSRLREKIALRIREARGTQAQMPPGQALREEDIDSLLAFLDVLGKPPSH
;
A
#
# COMPACT_ATOMS: atom_id res chain seq x y z
N MET A 1 -32.64 -22.55 -19.57
CA MET A 1 -31.85 -22.61 -18.32
C MET A 1 -30.71 -21.56 -18.33
N SER A 2 -31.04 -20.27 -18.48
CA SER A 2 -30.06 -19.18 -18.69
C SER A 2 -30.16 -18.02 -17.68
N VAL A 3 -30.96 -18.18 -16.61
CA VAL A 3 -31.31 -17.06 -15.71
C VAL A 3 -30.58 -17.10 -14.37
N PHE A 4 -29.93 -18.22 -14.00
CA PHE A 4 -29.28 -18.38 -12.69
C PHE A 4 -27.78 -18.05 -12.63
N LYS A 5 -27.08 -17.88 -13.77
CA LYS A 5 -25.64 -17.53 -13.77
C LYS A 5 -25.35 -16.03 -13.59
N SER A 6 -26.34 -15.16 -13.83
CA SER A 6 -26.19 -13.70 -13.71
C SER A 6 -26.41 -13.19 -12.27
N ALA A 7 -27.07 -13.97 -11.41
CA ALA A 7 -27.39 -13.57 -10.04
C ALA A 7 -26.18 -13.61 -9.09
N LEU A 8 -25.16 -14.44 -9.36
CA LEU A 8 -23.95 -14.51 -8.54
C LEU A 8 -23.03 -13.28 -8.77
N VAL A 9 -22.94 -12.85 -10.03
CA VAL A 9 -22.19 -11.65 -10.45
C VAL A 9 -22.92 -10.38 -10.02
N ALA A 10 -24.25 -10.35 -10.20
CA ALA A 10 -25.08 -9.26 -9.72
C ALA A 10 -25.08 -9.18 -8.19
N GLY A 11 -25.11 -10.28 -7.44
CA GLY A 11 -25.13 -10.26 -5.98
C GLY A 11 -23.85 -9.71 -5.32
N MET A 12 -22.68 -9.90 -5.94
CA MET A 12 -21.42 -9.26 -5.50
C MET A 12 -21.30 -7.81 -6.00
N LEU A 13 -21.84 -7.50 -7.18
CA LEU A 13 -21.93 -6.12 -7.68
C LEU A 13 -23.05 -5.29 -7.01
N LEU A 14 -24.03 -5.92 -6.37
CA LEU A 14 -25.18 -5.28 -5.69
C LEU A 14 -24.99 -5.15 -4.17
N ALA A 15 -23.90 -5.71 -3.62
CA ALA A 15 -23.45 -5.40 -2.26
C ALA A 15 -22.69 -4.07 -2.20
N PHE A 16 -22.46 -3.43 -3.35
CA PHE A 16 -22.09 -2.03 -3.42
C PHE A 16 -23.34 -1.21 -3.13
N SER A 17 -23.43 -0.63 -1.93
CA SER A 17 -24.39 0.43 -1.64
C SER A 17 -24.30 1.52 -2.72
N VAL A 18 -25.32 2.37 -2.86
CA VAL A 18 -25.29 3.52 -3.80
C VAL A 18 -24.04 4.39 -3.58
N VAL A 19 -23.45 4.36 -2.38
CA VAL A 19 -22.17 4.98 -2.00
C VAL A 19 -20.96 4.29 -2.63
N ALA A 20 -21.03 2.98 -2.88
CA ALA A 20 -20.00 2.22 -3.56
C ALA A 20 -20.13 2.21 -5.10
N GLN A 21 -21.31 2.54 -5.64
CA GLN A 21 -21.49 2.74 -7.08
C GLN A 21 -20.88 4.07 -7.58
N ALA A 22 -20.65 5.02 -6.67
CA ALA A 22 -19.93 6.28 -6.90
C ALA A 22 -18.40 6.17 -6.73
N GLN A 23 -17.86 4.96 -6.53
CA GLN A 23 -16.40 4.77 -6.43
C GLN A 23 -15.75 5.32 -7.71
N GLN A 24 -14.88 6.31 -7.55
CA GLN A 24 -14.66 7.36 -8.54
C GLN A 24 -14.14 6.85 -9.91
N ASN A 25 -14.63 7.44 -11.01
CA ASN A 25 -14.06 7.21 -12.36
C ASN A 25 -12.53 7.29 -12.43
N LYS A 26 -11.93 8.07 -11.52
CA LYS A 26 -10.50 8.27 -11.40
C LYS A 26 -9.73 7.09 -10.82
N PHE A 27 -10.29 6.28 -9.93
CA PHE A 27 -9.60 5.05 -9.50
C PHE A 27 -9.54 4.05 -10.67
N LEU A 28 -10.61 3.99 -11.48
CA LEU A 28 -10.66 3.17 -12.70
C LEU A 28 -9.64 3.59 -13.75
N ASP A 29 -9.11 4.81 -13.69
CA ASP A 29 -8.02 5.27 -14.55
C ASP A 29 -6.66 4.67 -14.14
N MET A 30 -6.54 4.17 -12.91
CA MET A 30 -5.29 3.57 -12.42
C MET A 30 -5.21 2.07 -12.71
N LEU A 31 -6.30 1.46 -13.18
CA LEU A 31 -6.40 0.04 -13.48
C LEU A 31 -5.85 -0.30 -14.87
N PRO A 32 -5.28 -1.51 -15.06
CA PRO A 32 -5.02 -2.04 -16.39
C PRO A 32 -6.34 -2.21 -17.16
N ILE A 33 -6.42 -1.67 -18.37
CA ILE A 33 -7.60 -1.80 -19.24
C ILE A 33 -7.34 -2.87 -20.28
N PHE A 34 -8.31 -3.76 -20.48
CA PHE A 34 -8.22 -4.86 -21.43
C PHE A 34 -9.08 -4.65 -22.68
N LYS A 35 -8.57 -5.13 -23.82
CA LYS A 35 -9.31 -5.28 -25.07
C LYS A 35 -8.89 -6.58 -25.76
N ASN A 36 -9.86 -7.41 -26.13
CA ASN A 36 -9.64 -8.71 -26.78
C ASN A 36 -8.61 -9.60 -26.04
N GLY A 37 -8.68 -9.62 -24.69
CA GLY A 37 -7.78 -10.44 -23.86
C GLY A 37 -6.34 -9.95 -23.80
N LYS A 38 -6.08 -8.68 -24.13
CA LYS A 38 -4.76 -8.02 -24.01
C LYS A 38 -4.89 -6.70 -23.25
N ILE A 39 -3.85 -6.33 -22.53
CA ILE A 39 -3.73 -5.01 -21.90
C ILE A 39 -3.55 -3.95 -23.00
N VAL A 40 -4.36 -2.89 -22.97
CA VAL A 40 -4.29 -1.75 -23.89
C VAL A 40 -4.01 -0.42 -23.19
N ASP A 41 -4.19 -0.36 -21.87
CA ASP A 41 -3.80 0.77 -21.03
C ASP A 41 -3.19 0.22 -19.74
N ARG A 42 -2.10 0.84 -19.28
CA ARG A 42 -1.37 0.48 -18.07
C ARG A 42 -1.63 1.45 -16.93
N GLY A 43 -2.75 2.19 -16.95
CA GLY A 43 -3.30 3.00 -15.86
C GLY A 43 -2.26 3.87 -15.14
N VAL A 44 -1.59 3.31 -14.13
CA VAL A 44 -0.48 3.92 -13.38
C VAL A 44 0.69 4.49 -14.21
N PHE A 45 0.92 4.00 -15.44
CA PHE A 45 1.96 4.51 -16.36
C PHE A 45 1.40 5.27 -17.56
N ARG A 46 0.11 5.61 -17.57
CA ARG A 46 -0.56 6.25 -18.72
C ARG A 46 0.00 7.64 -19.03
N ASP A 47 0.15 8.47 -18.01
CA ASP A 47 0.58 9.86 -18.16
C ASP A 47 2.10 9.96 -18.06
N LYS A 48 2.74 10.75 -18.93
CA LYS A 48 4.18 11.03 -18.80
C LYS A 48 4.41 12.02 -17.66
N VAL A 49 5.31 11.68 -16.75
CA VAL A 49 5.78 12.53 -15.65
C VAL A 49 7.32 12.54 -15.68
N PRO A 50 7.98 13.69 -15.48
CA PRO A 50 9.44 13.75 -15.56
C PRO A 50 10.09 12.89 -14.47
N THR A 51 11.07 12.09 -14.89
CA THR A 51 11.91 11.27 -14.01
C THR A 51 12.86 12.13 -13.18
N PHE A 52 13.41 11.56 -12.10
CA PHE A 52 14.46 12.20 -11.30
C PHE A 52 15.65 12.63 -12.16
N GLU A 53 16.06 11.81 -13.12
CA GLU A 53 17.15 12.12 -14.05
C GLU A 53 16.80 13.29 -14.98
N GLU A 54 15.58 13.34 -15.52
CA GLU A 54 15.09 14.46 -16.34
C GLU A 54 14.99 15.76 -15.50
N LEU A 55 14.57 15.67 -14.24
CA LEU A 55 14.53 16.81 -13.32
C LEU A 55 15.94 17.33 -13.03
N ARG A 56 16.88 16.44 -12.71
CA ARG A 56 18.30 16.79 -12.47
C ARG A 56 18.94 17.43 -13.70
N ALA A 57 18.70 16.89 -14.90
CA ALA A 57 19.19 17.47 -16.14
C ALA A 57 18.65 18.89 -16.40
N ASN A 58 17.50 19.23 -15.83
CA ASN A 58 16.86 20.54 -15.92
C ASN A 58 17.01 21.39 -14.66
N ALA A 59 17.97 21.09 -13.77
CA ALA A 59 18.16 21.78 -12.49
C ALA A 59 18.20 23.32 -12.61
N ALA A 60 18.76 23.85 -13.70
CA ALA A 60 18.80 25.29 -13.98
C ALA A 60 17.42 25.96 -14.12
N ARG A 61 16.36 25.20 -14.42
CA ARG A 61 14.97 25.68 -14.49
C ARG A 61 14.21 25.57 -13.17
N ILE A 62 14.78 24.89 -12.18
CA ILE A 62 14.18 24.63 -10.87
C ILE A 62 15.11 25.07 -9.74
N PRO A 63 15.57 26.34 -9.72
CA PRO A 63 16.52 26.82 -8.72
C PRO A 63 15.95 26.84 -7.28
N SER A 64 14.63 26.77 -7.13
CA SER A 64 13.93 26.80 -5.83
C SER A 64 12.79 25.79 -5.76
N TYR A 65 12.27 25.56 -4.55
CA TYR A 65 11.14 24.68 -4.30
C TYR A 65 9.86 25.12 -5.04
N GLU A 66 9.57 26.42 -5.08
CA GLU A 66 8.41 26.98 -5.78
C GLU A 66 8.52 26.80 -7.29
N THR A 67 9.71 27.10 -7.84
CA THR A 67 9.96 26.95 -9.28
C THR A 67 9.96 25.48 -9.70
N PHE A 68 10.40 24.57 -8.83
CA PHE A 68 10.23 23.13 -9.02
C PHE A 68 8.76 22.73 -9.17
N ILE A 69 7.89 23.16 -8.24
CA ILE A 69 6.46 22.83 -8.29
C ILE A 69 5.82 23.38 -9.57
N ASP A 70 6.08 24.64 -9.90
CA ASP A 70 5.52 25.28 -11.09
C ASP A 70 5.95 24.54 -12.38
N GLU A 71 7.24 24.20 -12.49
CA GLU A 71 7.79 23.47 -13.63
C GLU A 71 7.28 22.03 -13.72
N LEU A 72 7.17 21.33 -12.58
CA LEU A 72 6.61 19.98 -12.51
C LEU A 72 5.16 19.96 -13.01
N LEU A 73 4.31 20.88 -12.51
CA LEU A 73 2.91 20.98 -12.93
C LEU A 73 2.76 21.48 -14.38
N ARG A 74 3.73 22.22 -14.90
CA ARG A 74 3.79 22.60 -16.33
C ARG A 74 4.09 21.39 -17.21
N GLN A 75 5.08 20.56 -16.83
CA GLN A 75 5.49 19.37 -17.60
C GLN A 75 4.49 18.21 -17.47
N ALA A 76 3.84 18.06 -16.31
CA ALA A 76 2.89 16.99 -16.02
C ALA A 76 1.54 17.54 -15.51
N PRO A 77 0.68 18.07 -16.39
CA PRO A 77 -0.58 18.70 -15.99
C PRO A 77 -1.56 17.81 -15.22
N ALA A 78 -1.52 16.49 -15.42
CA ALA A 78 -2.37 15.53 -14.72
C ALA A 78 -2.15 15.55 -13.20
N LEU A 79 -0.94 15.90 -12.74
CA LEU A 79 -0.62 16.01 -11.31
C LEU A 79 -1.43 17.09 -10.59
N ARG A 80 -1.94 18.11 -11.31
CA ARG A 80 -2.83 19.13 -10.72
C ARG A 80 -4.09 18.51 -10.11
N GLU A 81 -4.55 17.40 -10.68
CA GLU A 81 -5.71 16.68 -10.19
C GLU A 81 -5.30 15.49 -9.32
N ASN A 82 -4.19 14.82 -9.62
CA ASN A 82 -3.74 13.62 -8.91
C ASN A 82 -2.93 13.97 -7.66
N HIS A 83 -3.64 14.37 -6.60
CA HIS A 83 -3.01 14.72 -5.34
C HIS A 83 -3.86 14.33 -4.12
N ILE A 84 -3.21 14.02 -3.00
CA ILE A 84 -3.84 13.87 -1.69
C ILE A 84 -3.21 14.83 -0.67
N LEU A 85 -3.96 15.17 0.39
CA LEU A 85 -3.52 16.08 1.44
C LEU A 85 -3.49 15.37 2.79
N ILE A 86 -2.32 15.31 3.43
CA ILE A 86 -2.08 14.58 4.68
C ILE A 86 -1.84 15.58 5.80
N HIS A 87 -2.74 15.65 6.78
CA HIS A 87 -2.61 16.58 7.91
C HIS A 87 -1.79 16.03 9.08
N HIS A 88 -1.63 14.71 9.22
CA HIS A 88 -0.77 14.11 10.24
C HIS A 88 0.19 13.10 9.59
N SER A 89 1.27 13.60 8.99
CA SER A 89 2.20 12.74 8.26
C SER A 89 3.01 11.85 9.20
N GLU A 90 3.14 10.58 8.80
CA GLU A 90 4.00 9.58 9.43
C GLU A 90 5.34 9.44 8.66
N SER A 91 5.81 10.52 8.06
CA SER A 91 7.07 10.58 7.31
C SER A 91 8.06 11.57 7.93
N GLN A 92 9.18 11.84 7.24
CA GLN A 92 10.12 12.89 7.63
C GLN A 92 9.57 14.29 7.33
N GLN A 93 8.71 14.43 6.33
CA GLN A 93 7.98 15.67 6.06
C GLN A 93 6.88 15.88 7.08
N LEU A 94 7.01 16.97 7.86
CA LEU A 94 6.03 17.35 8.87
C LEU A 94 4.74 17.84 8.22
N SER A 95 3.62 17.62 8.89
CA SER A 95 2.36 18.26 8.54
C SER A 95 1.47 18.52 9.74
N SER A 96 0.45 19.35 9.50
CA SER A 96 -0.60 19.68 10.45
C SER A 96 -1.92 19.91 9.72
N LEU A 97 -3.00 20.11 10.49
CA LEU A 97 -4.31 20.52 9.97
C LEU A 97 -4.27 21.86 9.21
N THR A 98 -3.26 22.72 9.43
CA THR A 98 -3.14 24.02 8.77
C THR A 98 -2.03 24.07 7.71
N HIS A 99 -1.09 23.12 7.75
CA HIS A 99 0.00 22.96 6.78
C HIS A 99 0.06 21.49 6.36
N PRO A 100 -0.80 21.05 5.42
CA PRO A 100 -0.82 19.65 5.00
C PRO A 100 0.44 19.30 4.21
N ARG A 101 0.83 18.03 4.28
CA ARG A 101 1.72 17.41 3.31
C ARG A 101 0.91 17.07 2.07
N VAL A 102 1.47 17.29 0.90
CA VAL A 102 0.85 16.94 -0.39
C VAL A 102 1.59 15.76 -0.98
N ILE A 103 0.86 14.76 -1.47
CA ILE A 103 1.43 13.73 -2.34
C ILE A 103 0.83 13.91 -3.73
N LEU A 104 1.66 14.27 -4.71
CA LEU A 104 1.32 14.23 -6.13
C LEU A 104 1.64 12.84 -6.69
N PHE A 105 0.81 12.29 -7.57
CA PHE A 105 1.04 10.93 -8.09
C PHE A 105 0.61 10.75 -9.56
N GLY A 106 1.32 9.89 -10.29
CA GLY A 106 1.00 9.56 -11.68
C GLY A 106 2.24 9.17 -12.49
N GLY A 107 2.06 8.45 -13.59
CA GLY A 107 3.17 8.12 -14.51
C GLY A 107 4.30 7.32 -13.87
N GLY A 108 4.00 6.44 -12.92
CA GLY A 108 5.02 5.74 -12.13
C GLY A 108 5.81 6.62 -11.14
N MET A 109 5.40 7.87 -10.91
CA MET A 109 6.01 8.80 -9.97
C MET A 109 5.08 9.15 -8.80
N ALA A 110 5.65 9.34 -7.61
CA ALA A 110 5.00 10.05 -6.51
C ALA A 110 5.95 11.09 -5.90
N PHE A 111 5.43 12.28 -5.61
CA PHE A 111 6.18 13.40 -5.04
C PHE A 111 5.55 13.82 -3.72
N GLY A 112 6.30 13.71 -2.63
CA GLY A 112 5.94 14.24 -1.32
C GLY A 112 6.44 15.68 -1.18
N LEU A 113 5.53 16.59 -0.84
CA LEU A 113 5.77 18.02 -0.66
C LEU A 113 5.21 18.45 0.70
N ALA A 114 5.89 19.35 1.42
CA ALA A 114 5.37 19.88 2.67
C ALA A 114 5.77 21.35 2.86
N ASP A 115 4.78 22.15 3.29
CA ASP A 115 4.95 23.58 3.51
C ASP A 115 5.05 23.95 5.00
N ASP A 116 5.09 22.95 5.90
CA ASP A 116 5.14 23.19 7.34
C ASP A 116 6.34 24.08 7.72
N PRO A 117 6.14 25.17 8.46
CA PRO A 117 7.20 26.14 8.78
C PRO A 117 8.21 25.61 9.80
N ARG A 118 7.90 24.49 10.48
CA ARG A 118 8.85 23.82 11.39
C ARG A 118 9.92 23.04 10.62
N GLN A 119 9.74 22.88 9.31
CA GLN A 119 10.71 22.25 8.43
C GLN A 119 11.59 23.32 7.78
N GLU A 120 12.89 23.23 8.02
CA GLU A 120 13.85 24.29 7.67
C GLU A 120 14.24 24.26 6.21
N GLU A 121 14.74 23.11 5.78
CA GLU A 121 15.05 22.85 4.39
C GLU A 121 13.81 22.28 3.71
N ARG A 122 13.35 23.00 2.68
CA ARG A 122 12.34 22.47 1.76
C ARG A 122 12.93 21.27 1.04
N ARG A 123 12.17 20.18 1.02
CA ARG A 123 12.56 18.94 0.35
C ARG A 123 11.42 18.35 -0.42
N VAL A 124 11.77 17.61 -1.46
CA VAL A 124 10.84 16.83 -2.27
C VAL A 124 11.25 15.37 -2.16
N GLU A 125 10.41 14.56 -1.52
CA GLU A 125 10.57 13.11 -1.52
C GLU A 125 10.03 12.54 -2.83
N ILE A 126 10.78 11.68 -3.51
CA ILE A 126 10.41 11.15 -4.83
C ILE A 126 10.45 9.63 -4.79
N MET A 127 9.32 9.00 -5.14
CA MET A 127 9.26 7.59 -5.50
C MET A 127 9.14 7.48 -7.02
N GLN A 128 10.08 6.76 -7.64
CA GLN A 128 10.10 6.50 -9.08
C GLN A 128 10.01 5.01 -9.36
N VAL A 129 9.16 4.61 -10.30
CA VAL A 129 8.95 3.22 -10.69
C VAL A 129 9.37 3.02 -12.13
N ASP A 130 10.26 2.06 -12.36
CA ASP A 130 10.61 1.64 -13.71
C ASP A 130 9.43 0.85 -14.35
N PRO A 131 8.87 1.30 -15.49
CA PRO A 131 7.66 0.72 -16.06
C PRO A 131 7.84 -0.67 -16.71
N LYS A 132 9.07 -1.19 -16.77
CA LYS A 132 9.38 -2.51 -17.35
C LYS A 132 9.61 -3.56 -16.27
N THR A 133 10.31 -3.16 -15.21
CA THR A 133 10.78 -4.04 -14.14
C THR A 133 9.99 -3.87 -12.85
N TYR A 134 9.22 -2.77 -12.74
CA TYR A 134 8.57 -2.34 -11.50
C TYR A 134 9.54 -2.11 -10.33
N THR A 135 10.83 -1.94 -10.62
CA THR A 135 11.84 -1.57 -9.63
C THR A 135 11.53 -0.16 -9.15
N ILE A 136 11.53 0.01 -7.83
CA ILE A 136 11.24 1.29 -7.18
C ILE A 136 12.54 1.89 -6.70
N SER A 137 12.75 3.16 -7.06
CA SER A 137 13.86 3.97 -6.59
C SER A 137 13.33 5.14 -5.79
N MET A 138 13.99 5.40 -4.65
CA MET A 138 13.71 6.55 -3.81
C MET A 138 14.76 7.61 -4.07
N HIS A 139 14.33 8.85 -4.19
CA HIS A 139 15.19 10.01 -4.38
C HIS A 139 14.68 11.17 -3.55
N GLU A 140 15.54 12.17 -3.38
CA GLU A 140 15.20 13.41 -2.71
C GLU A 140 15.80 14.60 -3.47
N ILE A 141 15.10 15.72 -3.46
CA ILE A 141 15.65 17.02 -3.84
C ILE A 141 15.57 17.92 -2.61
N VAL A 142 16.72 18.38 -2.12
CA VAL A 142 16.81 19.32 -0.99
C VAL A 142 17.11 20.70 -1.54
N PHE A 143 16.31 21.70 -1.19
CA PHE A 143 16.48 23.07 -1.67
C PHE A 143 17.21 23.91 -0.64
N HIS A 144 18.47 24.21 -0.95
CA HIS A 144 19.34 25.09 -0.18
C HIS A 144 19.35 26.50 -0.79
N GLU A 145 19.91 27.47 -0.07
CA GLU A 145 20.18 28.81 -0.63
C GLU A 145 21.11 28.76 -1.85
N SER A 146 22.04 27.80 -1.88
CA SER A 146 22.95 27.58 -3.01
C SER A 146 22.30 26.89 -4.22
N GLY A 147 21.04 26.46 -4.10
CA GLY A 147 20.29 25.74 -5.12
C GLY A 147 19.93 24.30 -4.73
N PRO A 148 19.32 23.54 -5.66
CA PRO A 148 18.83 22.20 -5.38
C PRO A 148 19.97 21.16 -5.33
N GLU A 149 19.99 20.38 -4.25
CA GLU A 149 20.79 19.17 -4.12
C GLU A 149 19.94 17.94 -4.50
N PHE A 150 20.46 17.10 -5.39
CA PHE A 150 19.80 15.89 -5.87
C PHE A 150 20.41 14.67 -5.19
N VAL A 151 19.65 14.00 -4.33
CA VAL A 151 20.10 12.86 -3.52
C VAL A 151 19.48 11.57 -4.05
N GLU A 152 20.32 10.63 -4.47
CA GLU A 152 19.91 9.28 -4.87
C GLU A 152 19.93 8.33 -3.67
N LYS A 153 18.91 7.46 -3.56
CA LYS A 153 18.81 6.43 -2.52
C LYS A 153 19.07 6.96 -1.09
N PRO A 154 18.37 8.02 -0.65
CA PRO A 154 18.53 8.56 0.69
C PRO A 154 18.28 7.47 1.74
N THR A 155 19.21 7.32 2.68
CA THR A 155 19.18 6.32 3.76
C THR A 155 17.97 6.48 4.65
N SER A 156 17.50 7.72 4.82
CA SER A 156 16.32 8.06 5.59
C SER A 156 15.03 7.51 4.97
N CYS A 157 14.91 7.47 3.64
CA CYS A 157 13.81 6.79 2.95
C CYS A 157 13.90 5.27 3.09
N ALA A 158 15.11 4.69 3.07
CA ALA A 158 15.30 3.25 3.21
C ALA A 158 14.90 2.71 4.60
N ALA A 159 14.92 3.55 5.63
CA ALA A 159 14.46 3.18 6.97
C ALA A 159 12.97 2.79 7.00
N CYS A 160 12.15 3.53 6.25
CA CYS A 160 10.75 3.21 6.04
C CYS A 160 10.61 2.23 4.87
N HIS A 161 11.05 2.54 3.66
CA HIS A 161 10.71 1.75 2.48
C HIS A 161 11.49 0.43 2.32
N GLY A 162 12.56 0.23 3.09
CA GLY A 162 13.46 -0.91 2.97
C GLY A 162 14.46 -0.80 1.81
N GLN A 163 15.42 -1.72 1.77
CA GLN A 163 16.49 -1.77 0.75
C GLN A 163 16.01 -2.19 -0.64
N ASN A 164 14.90 -2.93 -0.70
CA ASN A 164 14.13 -3.16 -1.92
C ASN A 164 12.84 -2.36 -1.77
N PRO A 165 12.85 -1.06 -2.16
CA PRO A 165 11.78 -0.16 -1.80
C PRO A 165 10.44 -0.69 -2.27
N LYS A 166 9.44 -0.55 -1.41
CA LYS A 166 8.05 -0.74 -1.77
C LYS A 166 7.25 0.53 -1.51
N PRO A 167 6.12 0.72 -2.21
CA PRO A 167 5.20 1.77 -1.87
C PRO A 167 4.67 1.50 -0.45
N LEU A 168 4.72 2.51 0.44
CA LEU A 168 4.34 2.37 1.85
C LEU A 168 3.15 3.25 2.21
N TRP A 169 2.00 2.64 2.37
CA TRP A 169 0.71 3.29 2.50
C TRP A 169 -0.25 2.35 3.19
N ASN A 170 -1.32 2.85 3.79
CA ASN A 170 -2.35 1.97 4.32
C ASN A 170 -3.16 1.36 3.16
N PRO A 171 -3.10 0.02 2.92
CA PRO A 171 -3.93 -0.64 1.93
C PRO A 171 -5.33 -0.76 2.53
N TYR A 172 -6.08 0.33 2.38
CA TYR A 172 -7.50 0.50 2.62
C TYR A 172 -7.91 1.89 2.14
N ASP A 173 -9.18 2.12 1.94
CA ASP A 173 -9.75 3.42 1.58
C ASP A 173 -9.99 4.37 2.76
N PHE A 174 -9.59 3.94 3.95
CA PHE A 174 -9.62 4.78 5.14
C PHE A 174 -8.22 5.14 5.61
N TRP A 175 -7.96 6.44 5.62
CA TRP A 175 -6.73 7.08 6.06
C TRP A 175 -7.08 8.17 7.08
N PRO A 176 -7.01 7.89 8.38
CA PRO A 176 -7.44 8.83 9.42
C PRO A 176 -6.56 10.09 9.52
N ASN A 177 -5.42 10.11 8.82
CA ASN A 177 -4.48 11.22 8.79
C ASN A 177 -4.53 12.06 7.48
N THR A 178 -5.46 11.74 6.58
CA THR A 178 -5.59 12.36 5.25
C THR A 178 -6.92 13.07 5.13
N PHE A 179 -6.91 14.27 4.58
CA PHE A 179 -8.13 15.02 4.32
C PHE A 179 -9.04 14.28 3.34
N GLY A 180 -10.30 14.15 3.75
CA GLY A 180 -11.36 13.72 2.86
C GLY A 180 -11.35 12.24 2.53
N SER A 181 -10.69 11.39 3.32
CA SER A 181 -10.76 9.93 3.18
C SER A 181 -12.21 9.44 3.40
N ALA A 182 -12.95 9.25 2.30
CA ALA A 182 -14.41 9.17 2.33
C ALA A 182 -14.98 7.82 2.82
N ILE A 183 -14.30 6.71 2.56
CA ILE A 183 -14.85 5.40 2.85
C ILE A 183 -14.43 5.01 4.27
N GLY A 184 -15.25 5.42 5.22
CA GLY A 184 -15.04 5.20 6.65
C GLY A 184 -15.21 6.46 7.47
N PHE A 185 -15.22 7.65 6.86
CA PHE A 185 -15.58 8.87 7.56
C PHE A 185 -15.97 10.03 6.63
N VAL A 186 -17.13 10.66 6.87
CA VAL A 186 -17.28 12.07 6.50
C VAL A 186 -16.74 12.85 7.68
N GLY A 187 -15.71 13.65 7.41
CA GLY A 187 -14.81 14.28 8.37
C GLY A 187 -15.42 14.86 9.64
N THR A 188 -14.59 15.04 10.65
CA THR A 188 -14.99 15.77 11.85
C THR A 188 -15.35 17.20 11.46
N SER A 189 -16.17 17.85 12.29
CA SER A 189 -16.36 19.29 12.16
C SER A 189 -15.03 20.06 12.23
N GLU A 190 -14.03 19.49 12.91
CA GLU A 190 -12.65 19.99 12.96
C GLU A 190 -11.93 19.83 11.62
N GLU A 191 -11.88 18.63 11.04
CA GLU A 191 -11.27 18.37 9.73
C GLU A 191 -11.94 19.22 8.63
N THR A 192 -13.27 19.31 8.66
CA THR A 192 -14.02 20.13 7.72
C THR A 192 -13.62 21.60 7.81
N ARG A 193 -13.50 22.14 9.02
CA ARG A 193 -13.09 23.54 9.25
C ARG A 193 -11.65 23.76 8.76
N ALA A 194 -10.73 22.88 9.14
CA ALA A 194 -9.34 22.92 8.71
C ALA A 194 -9.21 22.88 7.18
N TYR A 195 -9.96 22.01 6.51
CA TYR A 195 -9.99 21.97 5.04
C TYR A 195 -10.49 23.29 4.43
N GLN A 196 -11.52 23.92 5.00
CA GLN A 196 -12.00 25.21 4.50
C GLN A 196 -10.96 26.32 4.67
N GLU A 197 -10.21 26.33 5.77
CA GLU A 197 -9.11 27.26 5.99
C GLU A 197 -7.99 27.05 4.97
N ILE A 198 -7.57 25.79 4.74
CA ILE A 198 -6.61 25.43 3.70
C ILE A 198 -7.11 25.86 2.33
N TYR A 199 -8.36 25.55 1.99
CA TYR A 199 -8.93 25.93 0.71
C TYR A 199 -8.87 27.45 0.53
N ALA A 200 -9.28 28.25 1.52
CA ALA A 200 -9.23 29.71 1.43
C ALA A 200 -7.81 30.25 1.19
N ARG A 201 -6.80 29.63 1.79
CA ARG A 201 -5.39 30.06 1.74
C ARG A 201 -4.53 29.30 0.74
N ARG A 202 -5.10 28.40 -0.08
CA ARG A 202 -4.37 27.51 -1.00
C ARG A 202 -3.39 28.22 -1.95
N ALA A 203 -3.62 29.49 -2.26
CA ALA A 203 -2.73 30.29 -3.11
C ALA A 203 -1.46 30.78 -2.38
N GLU A 204 -1.48 30.81 -1.05
CA GLU A 204 -0.36 31.20 -0.18
C GLU A 204 0.62 30.04 0.06
N LEU A 205 0.15 28.80 -0.08
CA LEU A 205 0.92 27.58 0.16
C LEU A 205 1.54 27.09 -1.16
N PRO A 206 2.88 27.09 -1.31
CA PRO A 206 3.52 26.69 -2.55
C PRO A 206 3.10 25.32 -3.06
N SER A 207 2.99 24.31 -2.17
CA SER A 207 2.62 22.94 -2.53
C SER A 207 1.19 22.79 -3.03
N LEU A 208 0.30 23.74 -2.70
CA LEU A 208 -1.10 23.74 -3.13
C LEU A 208 -1.36 24.67 -4.32
N ARG A 209 -0.43 25.59 -4.59
CA ARG A 209 -0.57 26.55 -5.67
C ARG A 209 -0.61 25.82 -7.02
N GLY A 210 -1.68 26.06 -7.78
CA GLY A 210 -1.87 25.45 -9.10
C GLY A 210 -2.50 24.06 -9.09
N LEU A 211 -2.74 23.46 -7.92
CA LEU A 211 -3.53 22.23 -7.80
C LEU A 211 -5.04 22.52 -7.93
N LYS A 212 -5.80 21.55 -8.45
CA LYS A 212 -7.26 21.63 -8.56
C LYS A 212 -7.93 21.08 -7.30
N LEU A 213 -7.98 21.89 -6.24
CA LEU A 213 -8.71 21.57 -5.01
C LEU A 213 -10.20 21.93 -5.15
N GLY A 214 -11.08 21.06 -4.68
CA GLY A 214 -12.51 21.35 -4.55
C GLY A 214 -12.79 22.27 -3.37
N ALA A 215 -13.82 23.13 -3.46
CA ALA A 215 -14.21 24.03 -2.37
C ALA A 215 -14.72 23.29 -1.11
N LYS A 216 -15.05 22.01 -1.24
CA LYS A 216 -15.47 21.14 -0.15
C LYS A 216 -14.86 19.76 -0.38
N ILE A 217 -14.68 19.02 0.72
CA ILE A 217 -14.44 17.59 0.66
C ILE A 217 -15.66 16.95 -0.02
N SER A 218 -15.43 16.19 -1.09
CA SER A 218 -16.46 15.50 -1.86
C SER A 218 -16.08 14.04 -2.01
N GLN A 219 -17.04 13.13 -1.80
CA GLN A 219 -16.84 11.69 -1.98
C GLN A 219 -16.68 11.33 -3.47
N ASP A 220 -17.26 12.12 -4.37
CA ASP A 220 -17.24 11.88 -5.81
C ASP A 220 -15.88 12.19 -6.46
N THR A 221 -15.04 12.98 -5.79
CA THR A 221 -13.72 13.42 -6.29
C THR A 221 -12.59 13.10 -5.30
N GLU A 222 -12.81 12.13 -4.42
CA GLU A 222 -11.90 11.82 -3.33
C GLU A 222 -10.66 11.07 -3.86
N ASN A 223 -9.48 11.71 -3.77
CA ASN A 223 -8.26 11.22 -4.42
C ASN A 223 -7.50 10.15 -3.60
N VAL A 224 -7.86 9.90 -2.34
CA VAL A 224 -7.17 8.90 -1.47
C VAL A 224 -7.45 7.49 -1.96
N THR A 225 -8.67 7.18 -2.39
CA THR A 225 -9.03 5.91 -3.03
C THR A 225 -8.23 5.72 -4.32
N ALA A 226 -8.16 6.76 -5.18
CA ALA A 226 -7.37 6.71 -6.41
C ALA A 226 -5.87 6.54 -6.14
N PHE A 227 -5.32 7.22 -5.12
CA PHE A 227 -3.92 7.08 -4.72
C PHE A 227 -3.63 5.69 -4.16
N THR A 228 -4.51 5.17 -3.30
CA THR A 228 -4.40 3.82 -2.74
C THR A 228 -4.43 2.78 -3.86
N GLN A 229 -5.27 2.99 -4.87
CA GLN A 229 -5.31 2.14 -6.06
C GLN A 229 -4.02 2.22 -6.88
N TYR A 230 -3.55 3.43 -7.13
CA TYR A 230 -2.30 3.68 -7.86
C TYR A 230 -1.12 2.96 -7.20
N ALA A 231 -0.99 3.13 -5.89
CA ALA A 231 -0.02 2.45 -5.05
C ALA A 231 -0.14 0.92 -5.08
N HIS A 232 -1.37 0.41 -4.99
CA HIS A 232 -1.66 -1.02 -5.00
C HIS A 232 -1.20 -1.66 -6.31
N GLN A 233 -1.53 -1.05 -7.45
CA GLN A 233 -1.14 -1.55 -8.79
C GLN A 233 0.39 -1.57 -8.98
N ILE A 234 1.09 -0.52 -8.56
CA ILE A 234 2.57 -0.53 -8.56
C ILE A 234 3.11 -1.69 -7.74
N ASN A 235 2.53 -1.90 -6.55
CA ASN A 235 2.97 -2.95 -5.65
C ASN A 235 2.68 -4.36 -6.17
N LEU A 236 1.53 -4.57 -6.83
CA LEU A 236 1.20 -5.84 -7.48
C LEU A 236 2.14 -6.14 -8.64
N GLY A 237 2.44 -5.15 -9.48
CA GLY A 237 3.41 -5.30 -10.57
C GLY A 237 4.82 -5.60 -10.05
N ARG A 238 5.28 -4.88 -9.01
CA ARG A 238 6.55 -5.16 -8.32
C ARG A 238 6.59 -6.59 -7.79
N PHE A 239 5.57 -6.98 -7.01
CA PHE A 239 5.51 -8.31 -6.43
C PHE A 239 5.53 -9.40 -7.50
N SER A 240 4.75 -9.22 -8.57
CA SER A 240 4.67 -10.18 -9.67
C SER A 240 6.00 -10.32 -10.40
N ALA A 241 6.67 -9.21 -10.71
CA ALA A 241 7.99 -9.21 -11.35
C ALA A 241 9.05 -9.90 -10.50
N GLN A 242 9.03 -9.69 -9.18
CA GLN A 242 10.03 -10.24 -8.25
C GLN A 242 9.79 -11.71 -7.89
N ASN A 243 8.53 -12.13 -7.74
CA ASN A 243 8.20 -13.40 -7.10
C ASN A 243 7.53 -14.43 -8.02
N LEU A 244 7.03 -14.01 -9.19
CA LEU A 244 6.24 -14.88 -10.09
C LEU A 244 6.93 -15.11 -11.46
N GLY A 245 8.22 -14.82 -11.58
CA GLY A 245 9.00 -15.08 -12.81
C GLY A 245 9.14 -16.57 -13.16
N PRO A 246 9.73 -16.94 -14.32
CA PRO A 246 9.81 -18.33 -14.80
C PRO A 246 10.54 -19.32 -13.88
N ALA A 247 11.36 -18.83 -12.96
CA ALA A 247 12.04 -19.65 -11.95
C ALA A 247 11.26 -19.77 -10.63
N SER A 248 10.11 -19.09 -10.51
CA SER A 248 9.25 -19.22 -9.35
C SER A 248 8.53 -20.57 -9.40
N GLY A 249 8.24 -21.16 -8.22
CA GLY A 249 7.43 -22.38 -8.14
C GLY A 249 5.98 -22.21 -8.61
N ILE A 250 5.61 -21.04 -9.15
CA ILE A 250 4.22 -20.72 -9.48
C ILE A 250 3.69 -21.43 -10.71
N ASP A 251 4.56 -21.92 -11.61
CA ASP A 251 4.13 -22.52 -12.88
C ASP A 251 3.17 -23.71 -12.66
N ASP A 252 3.46 -24.56 -11.67
CA ASP A 252 2.59 -25.68 -11.27
C ASP A 252 1.27 -25.18 -10.64
N PHE A 253 1.27 -24.00 -10.03
CA PHE A 253 0.15 -23.42 -9.28
C PHE A 253 -0.56 -22.26 -10.00
N ALA A 254 -0.23 -22.03 -11.27
CA ALA A 254 -0.76 -20.92 -12.05
C ALA A 254 -2.29 -21.04 -12.22
N ASP A 255 -2.81 -22.21 -12.59
CA ASP A 255 -4.24 -22.37 -12.82
C ASP A 255 -5.10 -22.19 -11.54
N PRO A 256 -4.74 -22.76 -10.37
CA PRO A 256 -5.40 -22.44 -9.10
C PRO A 256 -5.36 -20.96 -8.78
N LEU A 257 -4.21 -20.30 -8.99
CA LEU A 257 -4.08 -18.89 -8.70
C LEU A 257 -4.98 -18.04 -9.61
N ILE A 258 -4.99 -18.34 -10.92
CA ILE A 258 -5.90 -17.71 -11.90
C ILE A 258 -7.36 -17.96 -11.50
N ALA A 259 -7.69 -19.15 -10.98
CA ALA A 259 -9.03 -19.48 -10.53
C ALA A 259 -9.46 -18.64 -9.32
N VAL A 260 -8.57 -18.44 -8.36
CA VAL A 260 -8.81 -17.55 -7.20
C VAL A 260 -8.98 -16.10 -7.66
N PHE A 261 -8.05 -15.59 -8.48
CA PHE A 261 -8.10 -14.24 -9.04
C PHE A 261 -9.35 -13.98 -9.89
N SER A 262 -9.88 -15.02 -10.56
CA SER A 262 -11.11 -14.95 -11.37
C SER A 262 -12.39 -15.25 -10.57
N TYR A 263 -12.31 -15.38 -9.25
CA TYR A 263 -13.41 -15.79 -8.35
C TYR A 263 -14.05 -17.14 -8.66
N CYS A 264 -13.37 -18.01 -9.39
CA CYS A 264 -13.87 -19.33 -9.72
C CYS A 264 -13.93 -20.25 -8.48
N ALA A 265 -13.11 -19.98 -7.48
CA ALA A 265 -13.04 -20.72 -6.21
C ALA A 265 -13.82 -20.05 -5.05
N ALA A 266 -14.55 -18.97 -5.32
CA ALA A 266 -15.21 -18.19 -4.27
C ALA A 266 -16.55 -18.80 -3.82
N ASP A 267 -16.80 -18.77 -2.52
CA ASP A 267 -18.11 -19.06 -1.93
C ASP A 267 -18.72 -17.83 -1.26
N ARG A 268 -20.01 -17.59 -1.54
CA ARG A 268 -20.74 -16.42 -1.04
C ARG A 268 -20.73 -16.34 0.50
N TYR A 269 -20.65 -17.48 1.18
CA TYR A 269 -20.64 -17.54 2.64
C TYR A 269 -19.30 -18.01 3.19
N GLN A 270 -18.28 -18.12 2.34
CA GLN A 270 -16.93 -18.61 2.67
C GLN A 270 -16.87 -20.03 3.28
N LYS A 271 -18.00 -20.73 3.42
CA LYS A 271 -18.06 -22.04 4.10
C LYS A 271 -17.38 -23.16 3.31
N ALA A 272 -17.36 -23.03 1.98
CA ALA A 272 -16.85 -24.04 1.06
C ALA A 272 -15.65 -23.55 0.24
N ASN A 273 -14.98 -22.47 0.63
CA ASN A 273 -13.84 -21.90 -0.11
C ASN A 273 -12.73 -22.94 -0.33
N HIS A 274 -12.40 -23.72 0.71
CA HIS A 274 -11.41 -24.79 0.61
C HIS A 274 -11.81 -25.87 -0.40
N GLU A 275 -13.07 -26.30 -0.36
CA GLU A 275 -13.62 -27.34 -1.24
C GLU A 275 -13.68 -26.86 -2.69
N LYS A 276 -14.10 -25.62 -2.93
CA LYS A 276 -14.13 -25.02 -4.27
C LYS A 276 -12.74 -24.84 -4.85
N LEU A 277 -11.76 -24.40 -4.04
CA LEU A 277 -10.38 -24.27 -4.49
C LEU A 277 -9.79 -25.61 -4.93
N ARG A 278 -10.09 -26.69 -4.20
CA ARG A 278 -9.67 -28.08 -4.51
C ARG A 278 -10.11 -28.54 -5.91
N GLU A 279 -11.19 -28.00 -6.45
CA GLU A 279 -11.66 -28.37 -7.80
C GLU A 279 -10.69 -27.97 -8.93
N PHE A 280 -9.84 -26.99 -8.65
CA PHE A 280 -8.77 -26.51 -9.55
C PHE A 280 -7.45 -27.25 -9.30
N PHE A 281 -7.47 -28.38 -8.59
CA PHE A 281 -6.35 -29.29 -8.45
C PHE A 281 -6.64 -30.61 -9.14
N HIS A 282 -5.58 -31.30 -9.55
CA HIS A 282 -5.71 -32.70 -9.93
C HIS A 282 -6.31 -33.47 -8.75
N PRO A 283 -7.28 -34.39 -8.97
CA PRO A 283 -8.02 -35.06 -7.89
C PRO A 283 -7.15 -35.71 -6.83
N ASP A 284 -6.00 -36.26 -7.21
CA ASP A 284 -5.06 -36.87 -6.28
C ASP A 284 -4.24 -35.86 -5.48
N ASP A 285 -3.90 -34.71 -6.07
CA ASP A 285 -3.18 -33.64 -5.38
C ASP A 285 -4.11 -32.98 -4.37
N ALA A 286 -5.38 -32.81 -4.73
CA ALA A 286 -6.42 -32.24 -3.88
C ALA A 286 -6.60 -32.99 -2.54
N LYS A 287 -6.34 -34.30 -2.50
CA LYS A 287 -6.41 -35.14 -1.29
C LYS A 287 -5.26 -34.86 -0.32
N LEU A 288 -4.12 -34.40 -0.84
CA LEU A 288 -2.89 -34.15 -0.08
C LEU A 288 -2.79 -32.72 0.42
N LEU A 289 -3.71 -31.85 -0.01
CA LEU A 289 -3.68 -30.44 0.32
C LEU A 289 -3.87 -30.19 1.82
N PRO A 290 -2.99 -29.39 2.45
CA PRO A 290 -3.14 -28.99 3.85
C PRO A 290 -4.42 -28.18 4.07
N ASP A 291 -4.84 -28.03 5.31
CA ASP A 291 -6.03 -27.27 5.67
C ASP A 291 -5.83 -25.76 5.44
N LEU A 292 -6.79 -25.10 4.80
CA LEU A 292 -6.79 -23.65 4.54
C LEU A 292 -7.23 -22.84 5.77
N ARG A 293 -8.03 -23.45 6.66
CA ARG A 293 -8.70 -22.75 7.79
C ARG A 293 -7.75 -21.99 8.74
N PRO A 294 -6.53 -22.45 9.03
CA PRO A 294 -5.58 -21.67 9.83
C PRO A 294 -5.25 -20.31 9.19
N ILE A 295 -5.03 -20.27 7.87
CA ILE A 295 -4.74 -19.03 7.13
C ILE A 295 -5.97 -18.12 7.10
N GLU A 296 -7.17 -18.68 6.93
CA GLU A 296 -8.42 -17.91 7.02
C GLU A 296 -8.60 -17.26 8.40
N THR A 297 -8.34 -18.02 9.47
CA THR A 297 -8.45 -17.54 10.86
C THR A 297 -7.48 -16.38 11.12
N ASP A 298 -6.23 -16.49 10.64
CA ASP A 298 -5.26 -15.41 10.76
C ASP A 298 -5.64 -14.18 9.93
N MET A 299 -6.16 -14.37 8.72
CA MET A 299 -6.60 -13.25 7.89
C MET A 299 -7.76 -12.49 8.55
N ILE A 300 -8.70 -13.20 9.19
CA ILE A 300 -9.77 -12.60 10.00
C ILE A 300 -9.18 -11.82 11.18
N ALA A 301 -8.23 -12.42 11.91
CA ALA A 301 -7.61 -11.80 13.07
C ALA A 301 -6.78 -10.55 12.70
N SER A 302 -5.99 -10.62 11.64
CA SER A 302 -5.22 -9.51 11.08
C SER A 302 -6.14 -8.36 10.67
N ARG A 303 -7.26 -8.66 9.99
CA ARG A 303 -8.26 -7.66 9.61
C ARG A 303 -8.92 -7.01 10.82
N GLY A 304 -9.33 -7.79 11.82
CA GLY A 304 -9.92 -7.25 13.05
C GLY A 304 -8.94 -6.36 13.82
N HIS A 305 -7.67 -6.78 13.90
CA HIS A 305 -6.61 -5.99 14.51
C HIS A 305 -6.43 -4.64 13.80
N PHE A 306 -6.31 -4.65 12.46
CA PHE A 306 -6.11 -3.44 11.69
C PHE A 306 -7.28 -2.45 11.80
N LYS A 307 -8.53 -2.94 11.78
CA LYS A 307 -9.70 -2.09 11.97
C LYS A 307 -9.71 -1.41 13.33
N ASN A 308 -9.43 -2.16 14.40
CA ASN A 308 -9.32 -1.58 15.74
C ASN A 308 -8.15 -0.57 15.84
N PHE A 309 -7.07 -0.79 15.10
CA PHE A 309 -5.98 0.18 15.00
C PHE A 309 -6.44 1.48 14.32
N LEU A 310 -7.18 1.39 13.21
CA LEU A 310 -7.74 2.56 12.53
C LEU A 310 -8.72 3.34 13.42
N ASP A 311 -9.59 2.65 14.15
CA ASP A 311 -10.50 3.29 15.12
C ASP A 311 -9.71 4.11 16.16
N ARG A 312 -8.68 3.49 16.79
CA ARG A 312 -7.84 4.17 17.79
C ARG A 312 -7.06 5.35 17.22
N MET A 313 -6.56 5.23 15.98
CA MET A 313 -5.87 6.34 15.32
C MET A 313 -6.82 7.51 15.09
N GLN A 314 -8.05 7.24 14.64
CA GLN A 314 -9.05 8.27 14.44
C GLN A 314 -9.43 8.96 15.76
N GLU A 315 -9.70 8.20 16.81
CA GLU A 315 -10.00 8.75 18.16
C GLU A 315 -8.86 9.62 18.69
N ARG A 316 -7.60 9.21 18.46
CA ARG A 316 -6.42 9.97 18.88
C ARG A 316 -6.27 11.28 18.12
N ILE A 317 -6.51 11.25 16.80
CA ILE A 317 -6.38 12.43 15.94
C ILE A 317 -7.50 13.44 16.22
N PHE A 318 -8.72 12.97 16.49
CA PHE A 318 -9.88 13.81 16.73
C PHE A 318 -10.62 13.44 18.03
N PRO A 319 -10.03 13.70 19.20
CA PRO A 319 -10.56 13.23 20.50
C PRO A 319 -11.88 13.89 20.92
N SER A 320 -12.13 15.11 20.43
CA SER A 320 -13.35 15.89 20.70
C SER A 320 -14.36 15.87 19.55
N GLY A 321 -14.09 15.10 18.49
CA GLY A 321 -14.88 15.13 17.27
C GLY A 321 -16.26 14.51 17.47
N GLU A 322 -17.32 15.25 17.11
CA GLU A 322 -18.59 14.62 16.75
C GLU A 322 -18.32 13.75 15.51
N VAL A 323 -18.07 12.47 15.73
CA VAL A 323 -17.80 11.47 14.70
C VAL A 323 -19.08 11.25 13.92
N LYS A 324 -19.16 11.81 12.71
CA LYS A 324 -20.38 11.73 11.88
C LYS A 324 -20.62 10.31 11.35
N PHE A 325 -19.59 9.48 11.18
CA PHE A 325 -19.68 8.06 10.77
C PHE A 325 -18.51 7.22 11.34
N LYS A 326 -18.66 5.91 11.52
CA LYS A 326 -17.58 5.01 11.99
C LYS A 326 -16.86 4.33 10.81
N VAL A 327 -15.63 3.86 11.01
CA VAL A 327 -14.91 2.98 10.08
C VAL A 327 -15.85 1.84 9.65
N ASP A 328 -15.97 1.56 8.36
CA ASP A 328 -16.86 0.48 7.90
C ASP A 328 -16.22 -0.88 8.16
N HIS A 329 -16.57 -1.45 9.32
CA HIS A 329 -16.15 -2.78 9.75
C HIS A 329 -16.80 -3.91 8.96
N SER A 330 -17.81 -3.65 8.13
CA SER A 330 -18.51 -4.67 7.34
C SER A 330 -17.95 -4.80 5.92
N ARG A 331 -17.43 -3.70 5.36
CA ARG A 331 -16.86 -3.68 4.01
C ARG A 331 -15.76 -4.73 3.88
N LEU A 332 -15.70 -5.39 2.71
CA LEU A 332 -14.71 -6.39 2.31
C LEU A 332 -14.53 -7.58 3.29
N ALA A 333 -15.47 -7.79 4.23
CA ALA A 333 -15.45 -8.99 5.08
C ALA A 333 -15.46 -10.27 4.22
N ASP A 334 -16.21 -10.22 3.12
CA ASP A 334 -16.37 -11.29 2.15
C ASP A 334 -15.09 -11.58 1.34
N GLU A 335 -14.11 -10.67 1.31
CA GLU A 335 -12.83 -10.87 0.61
C GLU A 335 -11.84 -11.73 1.40
N THR A 336 -12.00 -11.80 2.73
CA THR A 336 -11.07 -12.48 3.64
C THR A 336 -10.75 -13.91 3.19
N GLY A 337 -11.79 -14.66 2.80
CA GLY A 337 -11.61 -16.01 2.27
C GLY A 337 -10.85 -16.06 0.94
N THR A 338 -11.07 -15.10 0.04
CA THR A 338 -10.34 -15.03 -1.24
C THR A 338 -8.87 -14.66 -1.01
N LEU A 339 -8.59 -13.69 -0.12
CA LEU A 339 -7.22 -13.32 0.23
C LEU A 339 -6.47 -14.48 0.92
N ALA A 340 -7.17 -15.24 1.76
CA ALA A 340 -6.63 -16.47 2.35
C ALA A 340 -6.30 -17.52 1.29
N GLN A 341 -7.17 -17.72 0.29
CA GLN A 341 -6.89 -18.61 -0.85
C GLN A 341 -5.67 -18.15 -1.67
N ILE A 342 -5.51 -16.84 -1.94
CA ILE A 342 -4.33 -16.30 -2.62
C ILE A 342 -3.06 -16.68 -1.85
N ARG A 343 -3.05 -16.37 -0.55
CA ARG A 343 -1.90 -16.67 0.32
C ARG A 343 -1.62 -18.16 0.38
N TYR A 344 -2.65 -18.98 0.52
CA TYR A 344 -2.53 -20.44 0.54
C TYR A 344 -1.90 -21.00 -0.73
N VAL A 345 -2.32 -20.54 -1.91
CA VAL A 345 -1.72 -20.98 -3.18
C VAL A 345 -0.26 -20.55 -3.26
N PHE A 346 0.10 -19.35 -2.79
CA PHE A 346 1.50 -18.92 -2.71
C PHE A 346 2.34 -19.80 -1.77
N GLU A 347 1.84 -20.16 -0.59
CA GLU A 347 2.54 -21.06 0.33
C GLU A 347 2.79 -22.44 -0.30
N LEU A 348 1.80 -23.01 -0.99
CA LEU A 348 1.95 -24.28 -1.72
C LEU A 348 3.02 -24.21 -2.81
N ALA A 349 3.11 -23.06 -3.49
CA ALA A 349 4.10 -22.77 -4.52
C ALA A 349 5.48 -22.39 -3.95
N GLY A 350 5.61 -22.26 -2.62
CA GLY A 350 6.83 -21.78 -1.96
C GLY A 350 7.12 -20.30 -2.19
N VAL A 351 6.12 -19.51 -2.58
CA VAL A 351 6.20 -18.06 -2.82
C VAL A 351 5.93 -17.32 -1.51
N ASP A 352 6.88 -16.48 -1.08
CA ASP A 352 6.72 -15.65 0.12
C ASP A 352 5.87 -14.40 -0.20
N ALA A 353 4.64 -14.37 0.32
CA ALA A 353 3.71 -13.27 0.14
C ALA A 353 3.87 -12.14 1.17
N THR A 354 4.82 -12.23 2.11
CA THR A 354 4.93 -11.26 3.22
C THR A 354 5.24 -9.85 2.73
N ASN A 355 5.96 -9.71 1.60
CA ASN A 355 6.25 -8.40 1.02
C ASN A 355 5.19 -7.90 0.02
N LEU A 356 4.02 -8.54 -0.06
CA LEU A 356 2.92 -8.13 -0.93
C LEU A 356 2.06 -7.00 -0.33
N THR A 357 2.08 -6.79 0.98
CA THR A 357 1.37 -5.66 1.61
C THR A 357 2.09 -4.32 1.35
N THR A 358 1.32 -3.25 1.20
CA THR A 358 1.85 -1.88 1.14
C THR A 358 1.89 -1.19 2.51
N SER A 359 1.44 -1.81 3.61
CA SER A 359 1.44 -1.12 4.90
C SER A 359 2.79 -1.18 5.61
N LEU A 360 3.11 -0.10 6.34
CA LEU A 360 4.22 -0.04 7.28
C LEU A 360 3.81 -0.56 8.67
N ILE A 361 2.57 -0.40 9.14
CA ILE A 361 2.19 -0.67 10.53
C ILE A 361 0.76 -1.25 10.60
N ALA A 362 0.52 -2.21 11.49
CA ALA A 362 -0.79 -2.81 11.82
C ALA A 362 -1.56 -3.52 10.68
N ASN A 363 -1.14 -3.39 9.42
CA ASN A 363 -1.73 -4.06 8.23
C ASN A 363 -0.65 -4.74 7.36
N ASP A 364 0.47 -5.10 7.97
CA ASP A 364 1.66 -5.57 7.27
C ASP A 364 1.57 -7.04 6.80
N THR A 365 0.41 -7.66 6.92
CA THR A 365 0.13 -9.04 6.47
C THR A 365 -1.18 -9.19 5.70
N LEU A 366 -2.00 -8.15 5.67
CA LEU A 366 -3.26 -8.13 4.95
C LEU A 366 -3.09 -7.32 3.66
N ILE A 367 -3.59 -7.90 2.57
CA ILE A 367 -3.43 -7.43 1.20
C ILE A 367 -4.80 -7.02 0.66
N SER A 368 -5.34 -5.92 1.18
CA SER A 368 -6.71 -5.45 0.85
C SER A 368 -6.64 -4.02 0.32
N ALA A 369 -7.28 -3.74 -0.81
CA ALA A 369 -7.33 -2.39 -1.39
C ALA A 369 -8.80 -1.95 -1.53
N PRO A 370 -9.10 -0.66 -1.78
CA PRO A 370 -10.44 -0.21 -2.15
C PRO A 370 -11.05 -0.98 -3.33
N SER A 371 -10.20 -1.49 -4.22
CA SER A 371 -10.56 -2.21 -5.44
C SER A 371 -10.80 -3.69 -5.22
N ASN A 372 -11.20 -4.35 -6.31
CA ASN A 372 -11.23 -5.80 -6.39
C ASN A 372 -9.81 -6.37 -6.51
N THR A 373 -9.15 -6.58 -5.34
CA THR A 373 -7.76 -7.06 -5.27
C THR A 373 -7.50 -8.32 -6.12
N PRO A 374 -8.35 -9.37 -6.11
CA PRO A 374 -8.15 -10.55 -6.94
C PRO A 374 -8.08 -10.27 -8.45
N ILE A 375 -8.96 -9.40 -8.96
CA ILE A 375 -9.00 -9.05 -10.39
C ILE A 375 -7.84 -8.14 -10.78
N ASP A 376 -7.49 -7.20 -9.90
CA ASP A 376 -6.32 -6.34 -10.05
C ASP A 376 -5.03 -7.17 -10.17
N PHE A 377 -4.91 -8.18 -9.32
CA PHE A 377 -3.81 -9.13 -9.35
C PHE A 377 -3.80 -9.94 -10.63
N LEU A 378 -4.97 -10.37 -11.15
CA LEU A 378 -5.03 -11.07 -12.42
C LEU A 378 -4.38 -10.26 -13.55
N GLY A 379 -4.61 -8.95 -13.58
CA GLY A 379 -4.03 -8.07 -14.58
C GLY A 379 -2.51 -7.97 -14.46
N SER A 380 -2.01 -7.73 -13.25
CA SER A 380 -0.56 -7.70 -12.98
C SER A 380 0.11 -9.06 -13.29
N PHE A 381 -0.56 -10.17 -12.98
CA PHE A 381 -0.06 -11.51 -13.25
C PHE A 381 -0.03 -11.82 -14.74
N TYR A 382 -1.08 -11.42 -15.48
CA TYR A 382 -1.10 -11.53 -16.94
C TYR A 382 0.02 -10.74 -17.59
N GLU A 383 0.31 -9.54 -17.09
CA GLU A 383 1.42 -8.71 -17.59
C GLU A 383 2.78 -9.37 -17.36
N ALA A 384 3.00 -9.90 -16.17
CA ALA A 384 4.27 -10.53 -15.80
C ALA A 384 4.48 -11.90 -16.49
N ARG A 385 3.41 -12.69 -16.66
CA ARG A 385 3.46 -14.08 -17.12
C ARG A 385 2.36 -14.40 -18.15
N PRO A 386 2.33 -13.72 -19.32
CA PRO A 386 1.32 -13.98 -20.34
C PRO A 386 1.37 -15.42 -20.88
N ASP A 387 2.51 -16.09 -20.75
CA ASP A 387 2.71 -17.50 -21.11
C ASP A 387 1.83 -18.46 -20.31
N LEU A 388 1.60 -18.20 -19.02
CA LEU A 388 0.78 -19.04 -18.14
C LEU A 388 -0.71 -18.97 -18.49
N PHE A 389 -1.11 -17.90 -19.17
CA PHE A 389 -2.47 -17.70 -19.66
C PHE A 389 -2.72 -18.35 -21.03
N LYS A 390 -1.71 -19.00 -21.63
CA LYS A 390 -1.89 -19.75 -22.87
C LYS A 390 -2.96 -20.83 -22.67
N ASN A 391 -3.91 -20.89 -23.61
CA ASN A 391 -5.07 -21.78 -23.59
C ASN A 391 -6.03 -21.54 -22.40
N VAL A 392 -5.91 -20.43 -21.68
CA VAL A 392 -6.94 -19.98 -20.74
C VAL A 392 -7.93 -19.12 -21.52
N LYS A 393 -9.20 -19.52 -21.52
CA LYS A 393 -10.26 -18.71 -22.13
C LYS A 393 -10.56 -17.54 -21.20
N LEU A 394 -10.24 -16.33 -21.65
CA LEU A 394 -10.46 -15.09 -20.92
C LEU A 394 -11.72 -14.41 -21.43
N VAL A 395 -12.55 -13.92 -20.51
CA VAL A 395 -13.81 -13.24 -20.82
C VAL A 395 -13.79 -11.82 -20.23
N PRO A 396 -14.26 -10.81 -20.98
CA PRO A 396 -14.36 -9.45 -20.46
C PRO A 396 -15.49 -9.35 -19.43
N VAL A 397 -15.32 -8.45 -18.47
CA VAL A 397 -16.35 -8.03 -17.52
C VAL A 397 -16.47 -6.51 -17.64
N ASP A 398 -17.62 -6.04 -18.13
CA ASP A 398 -17.93 -4.60 -18.24
C ASP A 398 -17.99 -3.98 -16.83
N LEU A 399 -17.36 -2.82 -16.68
CA LEU A 399 -17.32 -2.06 -15.43
C LEU A 399 -18.51 -1.10 -15.29
N ASN A 400 -19.54 -1.28 -16.12
CA ASN A 400 -20.73 -0.43 -16.21
C ASN A 400 -20.45 1.02 -16.64
N ASP A 401 -19.29 1.29 -17.26
CA ASP A 401 -18.94 2.58 -17.87
C ASP A 401 -18.96 2.54 -19.41
N GLY A 402 -19.20 1.35 -19.98
CA GLY A 402 -19.28 1.07 -21.41
C GLY A 402 -17.97 1.25 -22.18
N ARG A 403 -16.86 1.57 -21.51
CA ARG A 403 -15.57 1.92 -22.11
C ARG A 403 -14.41 1.08 -21.60
N LYS A 404 -14.51 0.55 -20.38
CA LYS A 404 -13.47 -0.21 -19.69
C LYS A 404 -13.98 -1.60 -19.34
N SER A 405 -13.08 -2.58 -19.39
CA SER A 405 -13.40 -3.95 -18.98
C SER A 405 -12.27 -4.56 -18.16
N TRP A 406 -12.66 -5.29 -17.11
CA TRP A 406 -11.80 -6.27 -16.48
C TRP A 406 -11.78 -7.56 -17.28
N MET A 407 -10.86 -8.43 -16.91
CA MET A 407 -10.73 -9.77 -17.45
C MET A 407 -10.91 -10.80 -16.34
N ARG A 408 -11.49 -11.95 -16.69
CA ARG A 408 -11.49 -13.15 -15.84
C ARG A 408 -11.34 -14.40 -16.68
N ALA A 409 -10.91 -15.50 -16.07
CA ALA A 409 -10.96 -16.80 -16.71
C ALA A 409 -12.38 -17.37 -16.76
N ASP A 410 -12.67 -18.12 -17.82
CA ASP A 410 -13.83 -19.02 -17.87
C ASP A 410 -13.59 -20.19 -16.91
N CYS A 411 -14.36 -20.25 -15.82
CA CYS A 411 -14.11 -21.18 -14.73
C CYS A 411 -14.20 -22.65 -15.12
N GLU A 412 -15.12 -23.02 -16.02
CA GLU A 412 -15.27 -24.41 -16.46
C GLU A 412 -14.10 -24.86 -17.34
N SER A 413 -13.69 -24.00 -18.28
CA SER A 413 -12.51 -24.23 -19.12
C SER A 413 -11.25 -24.37 -18.25
N LEU A 414 -11.06 -23.46 -17.29
CA LEU A 414 -9.92 -23.48 -16.39
C LEU A 414 -9.93 -24.73 -15.51
N LYS A 415 -11.06 -25.10 -14.91
CA LYS A 415 -11.21 -26.32 -14.10
C LYS A 415 -10.87 -27.58 -14.90
N ALA A 416 -11.33 -27.66 -16.15
CA ALA A 416 -11.03 -28.78 -17.05
C ALA A 416 -9.54 -28.87 -17.42
N LYS A 417 -8.85 -27.72 -17.56
CA LYS A 417 -7.40 -27.64 -17.76
C LYS A 417 -6.66 -28.10 -16.48
N SER A 418 -6.98 -27.51 -15.34
CA SER A 418 -6.33 -27.76 -14.05
C SER A 418 -6.29 -29.23 -13.65
N ARG A 419 -7.39 -29.97 -13.90
CA ARG A 419 -7.53 -31.37 -13.50
C ARG A 419 -6.62 -32.33 -14.27
N LYS A 420 -5.91 -31.88 -15.31
CA LYS A 420 -5.00 -32.68 -16.11
C LYS A 420 -3.54 -32.58 -15.66
N ILE A 421 -3.22 -31.62 -14.79
CA ILE A 421 -1.85 -31.29 -14.42
C ILE A 421 -1.59 -31.73 -12.99
N ARG A 422 -0.69 -32.70 -12.83
CA ARG A 422 -0.12 -33.10 -11.54
C ARG A 422 0.91 -32.08 -11.08
N ARG A 423 0.89 -31.71 -9.81
CA ARG A 423 1.73 -30.63 -9.26
C ARG A 423 2.77 -31.15 -8.30
N ARG A 424 3.91 -30.46 -8.24
CA ARG A 424 4.92 -30.68 -7.21
C ARG A 424 4.73 -29.66 -6.11
N PHE A 425 4.45 -30.13 -4.90
CA PHE A 425 4.40 -29.26 -3.73
C PHE A 425 5.83 -28.84 -3.37
N ALA A 426 6.08 -27.54 -3.40
CA ALA A 426 7.43 -27.02 -3.28
C ALA A 426 7.95 -27.00 -1.83
N SER A 427 7.08 -27.00 -0.81
CA SER A 427 7.61 -26.78 0.54
C SER A 427 6.82 -27.30 1.74
N THR A 428 7.63 -27.56 2.77
CA THR A 428 7.41 -27.64 4.20
C THR A 428 7.44 -26.25 4.88
N ARG A 429 7.28 -25.13 4.14
CA ARG A 429 7.30 -23.80 4.78
C ARG A 429 6.09 -23.65 5.68
N ALA A 430 6.35 -23.31 6.93
CA ALA A 430 5.34 -22.83 7.84
C ALA A 430 4.89 -21.44 7.35
N TRP A 431 3.62 -21.35 7.01
CA TRP A 431 2.94 -20.10 6.80
C TRP A 431 3.24 -19.13 7.97
N THR A 432 3.59 -17.88 7.65
CA THR A 432 4.01 -16.89 8.66
C THR A 432 2.80 -16.14 9.22
N GLU A 433 2.38 -16.42 10.45
CA GLU A 433 1.24 -15.72 11.07
C GLU A 433 1.41 -14.20 11.11
N PHE A 434 0.32 -13.43 11.19
CA PHE A 434 0.41 -11.97 11.19
C PHE A 434 1.27 -11.45 12.35
N LYS A 435 1.19 -12.13 13.50
CA LYS A 435 1.97 -11.82 14.70
C LYS A 435 3.46 -12.12 14.54
N THR A 436 3.81 -13.08 13.69
CA THR A 436 5.20 -13.50 13.47
C THR A 436 5.99 -12.41 12.74
N ASP A 437 7.22 -12.17 13.18
CA ASP A 437 8.13 -11.22 12.50
C ASP A 437 8.64 -11.81 11.18
N ALA A 438 8.92 -10.95 10.20
CA ALA A 438 9.50 -11.35 8.92
C ALA A 438 10.65 -10.42 8.51
N PRO A 439 11.83 -10.96 8.15
CA PRO A 439 13.02 -10.16 7.83
C PRO A 439 12.85 -9.17 6.68
N MET A 440 11.93 -9.45 5.74
CA MET A 440 11.68 -8.63 4.56
C MET A 440 10.88 -7.35 4.85
N ARG A 441 10.42 -7.16 6.09
CA ARG A 441 9.67 -5.97 6.51
C ARG A 441 10.65 -4.81 6.79
N PRO A 442 10.22 -3.56 6.51
CA PRO A 442 10.94 -2.40 6.99
C PRO A 442 11.31 -2.51 8.47
N VAL A 443 12.49 -2.01 8.82
CA VAL A 443 13.00 -2.09 10.19
C VAL A 443 12.02 -1.46 11.16
N ILE A 444 11.52 -0.27 10.82
CA ILE A 444 10.62 0.49 11.68
C ILE A 444 9.29 -0.24 11.96
N SER A 445 8.75 -0.97 10.97
CA SER A 445 7.58 -1.84 11.11
C SER A 445 7.80 -2.94 12.15
N ARG A 446 8.97 -3.59 12.10
CA ARG A 446 9.34 -4.67 13.02
C ARG A 446 9.45 -4.16 14.45
N CYS A 447 10.02 -2.97 14.63
CA CYS A 447 10.09 -2.31 15.93
C CYS A 447 8.70 -1.92 16.46
N ALA A 448 7.84 -1.36 15.59
CA ALA A 448 6.51 -0.89 15.97
C ALA A 448 5.62 -2.01 16.55
N LYS A 449 5.77 -3.25 16.07
CA LYS A 449 5.02 -4.41 16.57
C LYS A 449 5.09 -4.60 18.08
N CYS A 450 6.24 -4.32 18.70
CA CYS A 450 6.39 -4.50 20.15
C CYS A 450 6.33 -3.18 20.91
N HIS A 451 6.82 -2.10 20.30
CA HIS A 451 7.05 -0.83 20.99
C HIS A 451 5.92 0.19 20.83
N VAL A 452 4.96 0.00 19.93
CA VAL A 452 3.82 0.91 19.80
C VAL A 452 2.68 0.45 20.70
N GLU A 453 2.04 1.42 21.35
CA GLU A 453 0.94 1.18 22.26
C GLU A 453 -0.22 0.42 21.58
N GLY A 454 -0.63 -0.69 22.21
CA GLY A 454 -1.70 -1.56 21.69
C GLY A 454 -1.28 -2.51 20.57
N LEU A 455 0.00 -2.51 20.15
CA LEU A 455 0.56 -3.51 19.24
C LEU A 455 1.40 -4.57 19.97
N GLY A 456 2.01 -4.21 21.10
CA GLY A 456 2.88 -5.10 21.88
C GLY A 456 2.16 -6.28 22.52
N ASP A 457 2.93 -7.35 22.77
CA ASP A 457 2.47 -8.53 23.49
C ASP A 457 2.18 -8.18 24.96
N ALA A 458 0.97 -8.53 25.44
CA ALA A 458 0.56 -8.34 26.83
C ALA A 458 1.44 -9.15 27.82
N PHE A 459 2.05 -10.24 27.36
CA PHE A 459 2.87 -11.13 28.19
C PHE A 459 4.35 -10.70 28.26
N ASN A 460 4.83 -9.94 27.27
CA ASN A 460 6.20 -9.40 27.23
C ASN A 460 6.16 -7.90 26.92
N PRO A 461 5.83 -7.05 27.91
CA PRO A 461 5.66 -5.62 27.67
C PRO A 461 7.00 -4.97 27.33
N ALA A 462 7.15 -4.52 26.09
CA ALA A 462 8.24 -3.64 25.70
C ALA A 462 7.91 -2.18 26.08
N PRO A 463 8.91 -1.34 26.40
CA PRO A 463 8.66 0.07 26.65
C PRO A 463 8.11 0.75 25.40
N THR A 464 7.15 1.67 25.59
CA THR A 464 6.54 2.37 24.47
C THR A 464 7.54 3.31 23.79
N ILE A 465 7.82 3.06 22.50
CA ILE A 465 8.58 3.96 21.61
C ILE A 465 7.69 4.21 20.39
N PRO A 466 7.34 5.47 20.07
CA PRO A 466 6.35 5.80 19.06
C PRO A 466 6.95 5.73 17.65
N PHE A 467 7.43 4.54 17.24
CA PHE A 467 7.95 4.29 15.89
C PHE A 467 6.91 4.51 14.78
N ASP A 468 5.62 4.56 15.14
CA ASP A 468 4.50 4.92 14.28
C ASP A 468 4.27 6.43 14.13
N GLN A 469 4.89 7.26 14.96
CA GLN A 469 4.63 8.71 14.99
C GLN A 469 5.94 9.51 14.95
N PRO A 470 6.51 9.76 13.76
CA PRO A 470 7.78 10.47 13.60
C PRO A 470 7.83 11.82 14.29
N ALA A 471 6.75 12.60 14.28
CA ALA A 471 6.70 13.88 14.99
C ALA A 471 6.85 13.72 16.51
N LYS A 472 6.19 12.72 17.10
CA LYS A 472 6.30 12.42 18.54
C LYS A 472 7.66 11.82 18.86
N LEU A 473 8.19 10.97 18.00
CA LEU A 473 9.52 10.40 18.11
C LEU A 473 10.59 11.49 18.04
N ALA A 474 10.48 12.45 17.12
CA ALA A 474 11.36 13.61 17.02
C ALA A 474 11.38 14.41 18.33
N THR A 475 10.21 14.74 18.90
CA THR A 475 10.13 15.42 20.21
C THR A 475 10.87 14.66 21.32
N LEU A 476 10.74 13.33 21.35
CA LEU A 476 11.45 12.49 22.33
C LEU A 476 12.96 12.43 22.08
N LEU A 477 13.39 12.41 20.82
CA LEU A 477 14.82 12.40 20.45
C LEU A 477 15.49 13.75 20.76
N GLN A 478 14.78 14.86 20.55
CA GLN A 478 15.28 16.22 20.72
C GLN A 478 15.23 16.73 22.17
N ALA A 479 14.59 16.01 23.09
CA ALA A 479 14.47 16.46 24.48
C ALA A 479 15.87 16.68 25.12
N PRO A 480 16.10 17.75 25.92
CA PRO A 480 17.45 18.18 26.36
C PRO A 480 18.31 17.15 27.10
N GLN A 481 17.73 16.05 27.59
CA GLN A 481 18.44 14.96 28.28
C GLN A 481 18.11 13.59 27.68
N SER A 482 17.53 13.56 26.49
CA SER A 482 17.20 12.31 25.84
C SER A 482 18.47 11.51 25.59
N ARG A 483 18.40 10.21 25.90
CA ARG A 483 19.40 9.21 25.49
C ARG A 483 18.77 8.13 24.62
N LEU A 484 17.63 8.45 24.00
CA LEU A 484 16.80 7.45 23.34
C LEU A 484 17.54 6.85 22.14
N ARG A 485 18.18 7.69 21.33
CA ARG A 485 18.97 7.27 20.17
C ARG A 485 20.11 6.33 20.58
N GLU A 486 20.89 6.69 21.58
CA GLU A 486 22.01 5.89 22.09
C GLU A 486 21.53 4.58 22.69
N LYS A 487 20.43 4.60 23.45
CA LYS A 487 19.82 3.38 24.01
C LYS A 487 19.35 2.43 22.93
N ILE A 488 18.75 2.93 21.85
CA ILE A 488 18.34 2.10 20.71
C ILE A 488 19.59 1.52 20.04
N ALA A 489 20.59 2.34 19.73
CA ALA A 489 21.84 1.91 19.09
C ALA A 489 22.55 0.79 19.89
N LEU A 490 22.68 0.98 21.22
CA LEU A 490 23.25 -0.01 22.15
C LEU A 490 22.53 -1.37 22.03
N ARG A 491 21.20 -1.37 21.95
CA ARG A 491 20.37 -2.59 21.95
C ARG A 491 20.40 -3.34 20.61
N ILE A 492 20.49 -2.63 19.49
CA ILE A 492 20.44 -3.25 18.15
C ILE A 492 21.82 -3.64 17.61
N ARG A 493 22.88 -2.94 18.06
CA ARG A 493 24.25 -3.12 17.57
C ARG A 493 25.16 -3.78 18.59
N GLU A 494 25.32 -3.19 19.77
CA GLU A 494 26.32 -3.62 20.75
C GLU A 494 25.86 -4.83 21.56
N ALA A 495 24.58 -4.92 21.88
CA ALA A 495 23.99 -6.02 22.66
C ALA A 495 23.76 -7.31 21.84
N ARG A 496 24.27 -7.40 20.61
CA ARG A 496 24.08 -8.57 19.73
C ARG A 496 24.57 -9.87 20.37
N GLY A 497 23.79 -10.93 20.24
CA GLY A 497 24.05 -12.23 20.85
C GLY A 497 23.78 -12.29 22.36
N THR A 498 23.34 -11.19 22.99
CA THR A 498 23.00 -11.16 24.43
C THR A 498 21.49 -11.18 24.66
N GLN A 499 21.06 -11.42 25.89
CA GLN A 499 19.63 -11.28 26.28
C GLN A 499 19.12 -9.84 26.16
N ALA A 500 20.01 -8.86 26.10
CA ALA A 500 19.65 -7.45 25.92
C ALA A 500 19.44 -7.06 24.45
N GLN A 501 19.73 -7.96 23.49
CA GLN A 501 19.59 -7.72 22.05
C GLN A 501 18.14 -7.35 21.69
N MET A 502 18.01 -6.37 20.80
CA MET A 502 16.76 -6.11 20.09
C MET A 502 16.97 -6.20 18.57
N PRO A 503 16.05 -6.82 17.80
CA PRO A 503 14.95 -7.67 18.26
C PRO A 503 15.42 -8.91 19.04
N PRO A 504 14.60 -9.43 19.97
CA PRO A 504 14.92 -10.65 20.70
C PRO A 504 15.06 -11.84 19.74
N GLY A 505 16.12 -12.64 19.91
CA GLY A 505 16.32 -13.88 19.15
C GLY A 505 16.71 -13.71 17.66
N GLN A 506 16.64 -12.50 17.11
CA GLN A 506 16.96 -12.24 15.70
C GLN A 506 17.67 -10.89 15.55
N ALA A 507 18.99 -10.92 15.35
CA ALA A 507 19.78 -9.71 15.15
C ALA A 507 19.42 -9.04 13.81
N LEU A 508 19.39 -7.71 13.79
CA LEU A 508 19.27 -6.95 12.54
C LEU A 508 20.53 -7.09 11.68
N ARG A 509 20.37 -6.89 10.38
CA ARG A 509 21.50 -6.76 9.44
C ARG A 509 22.18 -5.40 9.63
N GLU A 510 23.45 -5.24 9.29
CA GLU A 510 24.13 -3.94 9.45
C GLU A 510 23.44 -2.81 8.68
N GLU A 511 23.06 -3.07 7.43
CA GLU A 511 22.33 -2.11 6.58
C GLU A 511 20.99 -1.65 7.18
N ASP A 512 20.30 -2.55 7.89
CA ASP A 512 19.04 -2.27 8.58
C ASP A 512 19.29 -1.36 9.79
N ILE A 513 20.39 -1.59 10.52
CA ILE A 513 20.81 -0.73 11.63
C ILE A 513 21.18 0.65 11.12
N ASP A 514 22.01 0.73 10.08
CA ASP A 514 22.47 2.02 9.53
C ASP A 514 21.30 2.86 9.03
N SER A 515 20.34 2.23 8.36
CA SER A 515 19.13 2.91 7.88
C SER A 515 18.25 3.40 9.04
N LEU A 516 18.03 2.58 10.08
CA LEU A 516 17.27 2.98 11.26
C LEU A 516 17.96 4.13 12.01
N LEU A 517 19.28 4.06 12.21
CA LEU A 517 20.03 5.11 12.89
C LEU A 517 20.05 6.41 12.09
N ALA A 518 20.21 6.34 10.76
CA ALA A 518 20.12 7.53 9.90
C ALA A 518 18.74 8.20 10.01
N PHE A 519 17.66 7.43 10.05
CA PHE A 519 16.32 7.97 10.28
C PHE A 519 16.17 8.64 11.64
N LEU A 520 16.67 8.01 12.72
CA LEU A 520 16.65 8.62 14.05
C LEU A 520 17.51 9.88 14.12
N ASP A 521 18.64 9.90 13.42
CA ASP A 521 19.55 11.04 13.38
C ASP A 521 18.92 12.21 12.61
N VAL A 522 18.16 11.95 11.54
CA VAL A 522 17.38 12.99 10.83
C VAL A 522 16.29 13.56 11.74
N LEU A 523 15.53 12.72 12.44
CA LEU A 523 14.48 13.19 13.36
C LEU A 523 15.04 13.89 14.61
N GLY A 524 16.24 13.49 15.07
CA GLY A 524 16.86 13.98 16.30
C GLY A 524 17.54 15.34 16.16
N LYS A 525 17.75 15.84 14.94
CA LYS A 525 18.30 17.19 14.75
C LYS A 525 17.25 18.24 15.16
N PRO A 526 17.58 19.18 16.06
CA PRO A 526 16.72 20.33 16.31
C PRO A 526 16.64 21.18 15.04
N PRO A 527 15.60 22.00 14.87
CA PRO A 527 15.61 23.03 13.86
C PRO A 527 16.85 23.95 14.06
N SER A 528 17.79 23.93 13.10
CA SER A 528 18.80 24.97 12.85
C SER A 528 18.19 26.38 12.69
N HIS A 529 18.31 27.18 13.77
CA HIS A 529 17.97 28.60 13.81
C HIS A 529 18.62 29.48 12.73
#